data_AF-D3Y2R9-F1
#
_entry.id   AF-D3Y2R9-F1
#
_cell.length_a   1.000
_cell.length_b   1.000
_cell.length_c   1.000
_cell.angle_alpha   90.00
_cell.angle_beta   90.00
_cell.angle_gamma   90.00
#
_symmetry.space_group_name_H-M   'P 1'
#
loop_
_entity.id
_entity.type
_entity.pdbx_description
1 polymer ?
#
loop_
_entity_poly.entity_id
_entity_poly.type
_entity_poly.pdbx_seq_one_letter_code
_entity_poly.pdbx_strand_id
1 'polypeptide(L)'
;IETMRLDWYLKPAHQALIRSDLYQGILDMLVAGETRASEIGRRIVLPRSFPGGDRDVKARFLDAMTLVQRFGKPDYFVTMTCNPYWDEIIEKLLSGQTPQDRPDLVAR
;
A
#
# COMPACT_ATOMS: atom_id res chain seq x y z
N ILE A 1 -1.49 -3.20 -16.29
CA ILE A 1 -0.37 -2.78 -15.41
C ILE A 1 -0.32 -3.65 -14.16
N GLU A 2 -1.41 -3.74 -13.39
CA GLU A 2 -1.42 -4.53 -12.14
C GLU A 2 -1.21 -6.04 -12.35
N THR A 3 -1.72 -6.60 -13.45
CA THR A 3 -1.47 -7.99 -13.86
C THR A 3 0.01 -8.27 -14.13
N MET A 4 0.71 -7.36 -14.83
CA MET A 4 2.15 -7.48 -15.08
C MET A 4 2.97 -7.40 -13.78
N ARG A 5 2.52 -6.60 -12.79
CA ARG A 5 3.17 -6.52 -11.48
C ARG A 5 2.99 -7.81 -10.69
N LEU A 6 1.78 -8.37 -10.69
CA LEU A 6 1.50 -9.66 -10.07
C LEU A 6 2.35 -10.76 -10.70
N ASP A 7 2.40 -10.85 -12.04
CA ASP A 7 3.26 -11.81 -12.74
C ASP A 7 4.74 -11.69 -12.35
N TRP A 8 5.21 -10.46 -12.13
CA TRP A 8 6.57 -10.24 -11.62
C TRP A 8 6.75 -10.82 -10.21
N TYR A 9 5.79 -10.59 -9.29
CA TYR A 9 5.83 -11.13 -7.91
C TYR A 9 5.64 -12.65 -7.84
N LEU A 10 4.97 -13.26 -8.82
CA LEU A 10 4.76 -14.70 -8.90
C LEU A 10 6.03 -15.47 -9.31
N LYS A 11 7.01 -14.80 -9.96
CA LYS A 11 8.25 -15.45 -10.43
C LYS A 11 9.13 -15.90 -9.24
N PRO A 12 9.61 -17.17 -9.23
CA PRO A 12 10.42 -17.71 -8.13
C PRO A 12 11.70 -16.92 -7.81
N ALA A 13 12.38 -16.39 -8.84
CA ALA A 13 13.60 -15.61 -8.66
C ALA A 13 13.37 -14.32 -7.85
N HIS A 14 12.25 -13.63 -8.09
CA HIS A 14 11.89 -12.41 -7.37
C HIS A 14 11.36 -12.71 -5.96
N GLN A 15 10.67 -13.85 -5.80
CA GLN A 15 10.27 -14.33 -4.47
C GLN A 15 11.47 -14.58 -3.56
N ALA A 16 12.60 -15.05 -4.10
CA ALA A 16 13.82 -15.23 -3.29
C ALA A 16 14.32 -13.89 -2.71
N LEU A 17 14.33 -12.82 -3.50
CA LEU A 17 14.71 -11.47 -3.07
C LEU A 17 13.73 -10.90 -2.03
N ILE A 18 12.42 -10.98 -2.29
CA ILE A 18 11.40 -10.48 -1.37
C ILE A 18 11.44 -11.25 -0.04
N ARG A 19 11.78 -12.53 -0.09
CA ARG A 19 11.93 -13.37 1.10
C ARG A 19 13.21 -13.08 1.85
N SER A 20 14.33 -12.77 1.20
CA SER A 20 15.55 -12.36 1.93
C SER A 20 15.31 -11.07 2.71
N ASP A 21 14.63 -10.09 2.12
CA ASP A 21 14.24 -8.86 2.82
C ASP A 21 13.29 -9.14 3.98
N LEU A 22 12.38 -10.10 3.80
CA LEU A 22 11.50 -10.56 4.88
C LEU A 22 12.29 -11.24 6.00
N TYR A 23 13.24 -12.11 5.69
CA TYR A 23 14.04 -12.80 6.70
C TYR A 23 14.88 -11.82 7.51
N GLN A 24 15.41 -10.76 6.90
CA GLN A 24 16.04 -9.66 7.65
C GLN A 24 15.05 -9.02 8.63
N GLY A 25 13.85 -8.65 8.16
CA GLY A 25 12.82 -8.08 9.05
C GLY A 25 12.30 -9.05 10.12
N ILE A 26 12.25 -10.37 9.85
CA ILE A 26 11.90 -11.39 10.84
C ILE A 26 13.03 -11.57 11.85
N LEU A 27 14.30 -11.55 11.43
CA LEU A 27 15.44 -11.62 12.36
C LEU A 27 15.41 -10.43 13.32
N ASP A 28 15.10 -9.23 12.83
CA ASP A 28 14.91 -8.04 13.67
C ASP A 28 13.73 -8.20 14.65
N MET A 29 12.62 -8.81 14.22
CA MET A 29 11.46 -9.09 15.06
C MET A 29 11.70 -10.25 16.05
N LEU A 30 12.55 -11.22 15.70
CA LEU A 30 12.94 -12.33 16.56
C LEU A 30 13.82 -11.80 17.70
N VAL A 31 14.70 -10.84 17.42
CA VAL A 31 15.40 -10.06 18.46
C VAL A 31 14.41 -9.32 19.37
N ALA A 32 13.24 -8.92 18.84
CA ALA A 32 12.14 -8.31 19.59
C ALA A 32 11.15 -9.31 20.23
N GLY A 33 11.34 -10.62 20.08
CA GLY A 33 10.66 -11.67 20.87
C GLY A 33 9.34 -12.24 20.33
N GLU A 34 8.95 -11.99 19.08
CA GLU A 34 7.65 -12.47 18.56
C GLU A 34 7.76 -13.77 17.73
N THR A 35 7.26 -14.87 18.31
CA THR A 35 7.37 -16.24 17.77
C THR A 35 6.01 -16.82 17.37
N ARG A 36 5.63 -16.71 16.09
CA ARG A 36 4.57 -17.56 15.48
C ARG A 36 4.95 -18.00 14.08
N ALA A 37 5.48 -19.22 13.99
CA ALA A 37 6.06 -19.83 12.78
C ALA A 37 5.23 -21.03 12.28
N SER A 38 3.91 -20.90 12.18
CA SER A 38 3.06 -22.03 11.79
C SER A 38 1.95 -21.60 10.84
N GLU A 39 2.25 -21.61 9.53
CA GLU A 39 1.26 -21.76 8.46
C GLU A 39 1.98 -22.10 7.15
N ILE A 40 1.95 -23.39 6.80
CA ILE A 40 2.69 -24.01 5.69
C ILE A 40 1.77 -24.09 4.47
N GLY A 41 2.21 -23.46 3.38
CA GLY A 41 1.64 -23.45 2.04
C GLY A 41 2.57 -22.61 1.16
N ARG A 42 2.54 -22.76 -0.17
CA ARG A 42 3.44 -22.00 -1.08
C ARG A 42 3.10 -20.50 -1.02
N ARG A 43 3.58 -19.81 0.02
CA ARG A 43 3.24 -18.43 0.36
C ARG A 43 3.97 -17.50 -0.61
N ILE A 44 3.27 -17.07 -1.64
CA ILE A 44 3.75 -15.99 -2.49
C ILE A 44 3.69 -14.73 -1.62
N VAL A 45 4.85 -14.13 -1.40
CA VAL A 45 4.99 -12.98 -0.54
C VAL A 45 4.83 -11.73 -1.39
N LEU A 46 3.76 -10.97 -1.14
CA LEU A 46 3.61 -9.64 -1.73
C LEU A 46 4.49 -8.65 -0.95
N PRO A 47 5.27 -7.80 -1.62
CA PRO A 47 6.11 -6.81 -0.95
C PRO A 47 5.27 -5.64 -0.42
N ARG A 48 5.91 -4.81 0.42
CA ARG A 48 5.32 -3.57 0.96
C ARG A 48 4.84 -2.60 -0.13
N SER A 49 5.47 -2.63 -1.31
CA SER A 49 5.14 -1.76 -2.44
C SER A 49 3.89 -2.17 -3.23
N PHE A 50 3.29 -3.33 -2.90
CA PHE A 50 2.03 -3.75 -3.49
C PHE A 50 0.84 -3.05 -2.81
N PRO A 51 0.14 -2.12 -3.49
CA PRO A 51 -0.90 -1.33 -2.85
C PRO A 51 -2.05 -2.20 -2.34
N GLY A 52 -2.50 -1.95 -1.11
CA GLY A 52 -3.64 -2.66 -0.52
C GLY A 52 -3.34 -4.07 -0.01
N GLY A 53 -2.11 -4.57 -0.14
CA GLY A 53 -1.71 -5.81 0.54
C GLY A 53 -1.49 -5.59 2.04
N ASP A 54 -1.59 -6.66 2.84
CA ASP A 54 -1.43 -6.61 4.31
C ASP A 54 -0.19 -5.83 4.78
N ARG A 55 0.92 -5.99 4.04
CA ARG A 55 2.18 -5.31 4.36
C ARG A 55 2.17 -3.82 4.03
N ASP A 56 1.51 -3.41 2.96
CA ASP A 56 1.30 -2.00 2.62
C ASP A 56 0.40 -1.33 3.67
N VAL A 57 -0.69 -1.99 4.07
CA VAL A 57 -1.58 -1.49 5.11
C VAL A 57 -0.85 -1.36 6.45
N LYS A 58 -0.13 -2.40 6.90
CA LYS A 58 0.68 -2.34 8.13
C LYS A 58 1.75 -1.25 8.07
N ALA A 59 2.35 -1.05 6.89
CA ALA A 59 3.36 -0.02 6.68
C ALA A 59 2.81 1.39 6.86
N ARG A 60 1.71 1.71 6.19
CA ARG A 60 1.04 3.02 6.28
C ARG A 60 0.53 3.28 7.69
N PHE A 61 0.03 2.24 8.37
CA PHE A 61 -0.36 2.33 9.77
C PHE A 61 0.84 2.72 10.66
N LEU A 62 1.96 2.01 10.55
CA LEU A 62 3.16 2.32 11.33
C LEU A 62 3.69 3.72 11.02
N ASP A 63 3.67 4.13 9.75
CA ASP A 63 4.05 5.48 9.33
C ASP A 63 3.17 6.55 9.99
N ALA A 64 1.84 6.38 9.97
CA ALA A 64 0.91 7.25 10.67
C ALA A 64 1.17 7.26 12.20
N MET A 65 1.48 6.11 12.80
CA MET A 65 1.82 6.02 14.22
C MET A 65 3.11 6.77 14.58
N THR A 66 4.07 6.88 13.66
CA THR A 66 5.28 7.69 13.89
C THR A 66 4.94 9.18 14.02
N LEU A 67 3.95 9.66 13.24
CA LEU A 67 3.45 11.02 13.35
C LEU A 67 2.73 11.22 14.69
N VAL A 68 1.89 10.26 15.10
CA VAL A 68 1.21 10.31 16.41
C VAL A 68 2.21 10.28 17.56
N GLN A 69 3.27 9.49 17.46
CA GLN A 69 4.32 9.45 18.48
C GLN A 69 5.07 10.79 18.57
N ARG A 70 5.29 11.46 17.44
CA ARG A 70 6.03 12.74 17.39
C ARG A 70 5.19 13.94 17.81
N PHE A 71 3.91 13.98 17.43
CA PHE A 71 3.05 15.14 17.58
C PHE A 71 1.92 14.94 18.60
N GLY A 72 1.78 13.75 19.16
CA GLY A 72 0.71 13.39 20.09
C GLY A 72 -0.55 12.88 19.37
N LYS A 73 -1.58 12.58 20.14
CA LYS A 73 -2.85 12.09 19.59
C LYS A 73 -3.48 13.19 18.72
N PRO A 74 -3.95 12.86 17.51
CA PRO A 74 -4.77 13.80 16.74
C PRO A 74 -6.12 14.00 17.45
N ASP A 75 -6.61 15.24 17.41
CA ASP A 75 -7.95 15.56 17.92
C ASP A 75 -9.03 15.44 16.84
N TYR A 76 -8.64 15.53 15.56
CA TYR A 76 -9.54 15.41 14.41
C TYR A 76 -8.98 14.42 13.38
N PHE A 77 -9.88 13.62 12.81
CA PHE A 77 -9.61 12.79 11.64
C PHE A 77 -10.50 13.29 10.51
N VAL A 78 -9.88 13.81 9.44
CA VAL A 78 -10.59 14.27 8.24
C VAL A 78 -10.34 13.27 7.12
N THR A 79 -11.41 12.69 6.59
CA THR A 79 -11.34 11.83 5.41
C THR A 79 -11.91 12.61 4.23
N MET A 80 -11.06 12.94 3.26
CA MET A 80 -11.49 13.50 1.98
C MET A 80 -11.55 12.37 0.96
N THR A 81 -12.75 12.00 0.55
CA THR A 81 -12.95 11.11 -0.60
C THR A 81 -13.08 11.98 -1.86
N CYS A 82 -12.57 11.51 -2.99
CA CYS A 82 -12.83 12.13 -4.29
C CYS A 82 -13.47 11.07 -5.18
N ASN A 83 -14.68 11.37 -5.68
CA ASN A 83 -15.29 10.56 -6.73
C ASN A 83 -15.04 11.25 -8.07
N PRO A 84 -14.31 10.62 -9.01
CA PRO A 84 -14.04 11.21 -10.33
C PRO A 84 -15.30 11.52 -11.14
N TYR A 85 -16.45 10.96 -10.78
CA TYR A 85 -17.75 11.16 -11.43
C TYR A 85 -18.65 12.18 -10.71
N TRP A 86 -18.09 13.02 -9.85
CA TRP A 86 -18.85 14.16 -9.35
C TRP A 86 -19.11 15.19 -10.45
N ASP A 87 -20.29 15.82 -10.41
CA ASP A 87 -20.74 16.79 -11.42
C ASP A 87 -19.71 17.92 -11.59
N GLU A 88 -19.10 18.38 -10.49
CA GLU A 88 -18.04 19.40 -10.48
C GLU A 88 -16.83 19.04 -11.37
N ILE A 89 -16.50 17.76 -11.48
CA ILE A 89 -15.39 17.25 -12.28
C ILE A 89 -15.86 17.09 -13.73
N ILE A 90 -17.04 16.50 -13.93
CA ILE A 90 -17.61 16.25 -15.26
C ILE A 90 -17.83 17.56 -16.01
N GLU A 91 -18.35 18.59 -15.36
CA GLU A 91 -18.56 19.92 -15.96
C GLU A 91 -17.26 20.59 -16.43
N LYS A 92 -16.12 20.24 -15.82
CA LYS A 92 -14.81 20.81 -16.15
C LYS A 92 -14.03 19.97 -17.17
N LEU A 93 -14.57 18.82 -17.60
CA LEU A 93 -13.97 18.01 -18.65
C LEU A 93 -14.27 18.61 -20.03
N LEU A 94 -13.28 18.55 -20.92
CA LEU A 94 -13.48 18.88 -22.32
C LEU A 94 -14.19 17.72 -23.04
N SER A 95 -14.82 17.99 -24.18
CA SER A 95 -15.52 16.97 -24.97
C SER A 95 -14.60 15.79 -25.30
N GLY A 96 -14.99 14.59 -24.85
CA GLY A 96 -14.24 13.36 -25.09
C GLY A 96 -13.13 13.05 -24.08
N GLN A 97 -12.91 13.90 -23.07
CA GLN A 97 -11.98 13.61 -21.98
C GLN A 97 -12.63 12.75 -20.90
N THR A 98 -11.83 11.89 -20.30
CA THR A 98 -12.19 11.14 -19.10
C THR A 98 -11.61 11.82 -17.85
N PRO A 99 -12.19 11.63 -16.66
CA PRO A 99 -11.62 12.15 -15.41
C PRO A 99 -10.14 11.77 -15.21
N GLN A 100 -9.72 10.61 -15.71
CA GLN A 100 -8.35 10.12 -15.63
C GLN A 100 -7.37 10.95 -16.46
N ASP A 101 -7.85 11.64 -17.51
CA ASP A 101 -7.03 12.49 -18.38
C ASP A 101 -6.75 13.87 -17.77
N ARG A 102 -7.49 14.25 -16.72
CA ARG A 102 -7.37 15.54 -16.01
C ARG A 102 -7.12 15.32 -14.51
N PRO A 103 -5.93 14.83 -14.14
CA PRO A 103 -5.59 14.57 -12.74
C PRO A 103 -5.60 15.85 -11.89
N ASP A 104 -5.44 17.03 -12.50
CA ASP A 104 -5.56 18.34 -11.84
C ASP A 104 -6.99 18.64 -11.34
N LEU A 105 -8.02 18.03 -11.93
CA LEU A 105 -9.40 18.16 -11.48
C LEU A 105 -9.77 17.12 -10.41
N VAL A 106 -9.18 15.92 -10.51
CA VAL A 106 -9.52 14.76 -9.68
C VAL A 106 -8.66 14.68 -8.41
N ALA A 107 -7.40 15.09 -8.46
CA ALA A 107 -6.48 15.13 -7.32
C ALA A 107 -6.35 16.58 -6.82
N ARG A 108 -6.99 16.89 -5.70
CA ARG A 108 -6.82 18.16 -4.97
C ARG A 108 -5.91 17.96 -3.76
#